data_AF-A0A352AE15-F1
#
_entry.id   AF-A0A352AE15-F1
#
_cell.length_a   1.000
_cell.length_b   1.000
_cell.length_c   1.000
_cell.angle_alpha   90.00
_cell.angle_beta   90.00
_cell.angle_gamma   90.00
#
_symmetry.space_group_name_H-M   'P 1'
#
loop_
_entity.id
_entity.type
_entity.pdbx_description
1 polymer ?
#
loop_
_entity_poly.entity_id
_entity_poly.type
_entity_poly.pdbx_seq_one_letter_code
_entity_poly.pdbx_strand_id
1 'polypeptide(L)' 'MTAKSLVSFRQQTVRLTLSTPVQATLYTSLCALILWTIYFSTYPPMHDKLHSLRHHTLMVSCH' A
#
# COMPACT_ATOMS: atom_id res chain seq x y z
N MET A 1 27.82 24.40 20.25
CA MET A 1 26.73 24.89 19.36
C MET A 1 26.08 23.77 18.53
N THR A 2 26.12 22.51 18.96
CA THR A 2 25.66 21.33 18.18
C THR A 2 24.23 20.87 18.50
N ALA A 3 23.73 21.14 19.70
CA ALA A 3 22.37 20.72 20.10
C ALA A 3 21.25 21.47 19.33
N LYS A 4 21.47 22.74 18.96
CA LYS A 4 20.48 23.55 18.22
C LYS A 4 20.27 23.06 16.79
N SER A 5 21.31 22.52 16.12
CA SER A 5 21.16 22.01 14.76
C SER A 5 20.35 20.72 14.74
N LEU A 6 20.59 19.79 15.67
CA LEU A 6 19.83 18.54 15.80
C LEU A 6 18.33 18.79 16.06
N VAL A 7 18.00 19.76 16.91
CA VAL A 7 16.60 20.16 17.16
C VAL A 7 15.95 20.75 15.91
N SER A 8 16.67 21.59 15.17
CA SER A 8 16.20 22.18 13.90
C SER A 8 15.94 21.12 12.83
N PHE A 9 16.86 20.17 12.65
CA PHE A 9 16.66 19.04 11.73
C PHE A 9 15.46 18.19 12.13
N ARG A 10 15.27 17.90 13.42
CA ARG A 10 14.11 17.13 13.90
C ARG A 10 12.79 17.84 13.62
N GLN A 11 12.72 19.16 13.79
CA GLN A 11 11.53 19.95 13.48
C GLN A 11 11.23 20.01 11.97
N GLN A 12 12.27 20.10 11.14
CA GLN A 12 12.15 20.03 9.68
C GLN A 12 11.58 18.66 9.25
N THR A 13 12.08 17.56 9.83
CA THR A 13 11.58 16.22 9.53
C THR A 13 10.13 16.04 9.97
N VAL A 14 9.71 16.59 11.11
CA VAL A 14 8.30 16.54 11.56
C VAL A 14 7.38 17.33 10.62
N ARG A 15 7.87 18.38 9.97
CA ARG A 15 7.12 19.13 8.95
C ARG A 15 7.04 18.43 7.60
N LEU A 16 8.05 17.64 7.25
CA LEU A 16 8.11 16.90 5.99
C LEU A 16 7.40 15.54 6.08
N THR A 17 7.47 14.90 7.25
CA THR A 17 6.82 13.62 7.50
C THR A 17 5.32 13.85 7.66
N LEU A 18 4.55 13.14 6.84
CA LEU A 18 3.10 13.09 6.94
C LEU A 18 2.70 12.65 8.36
N SER A 19 1.58 13.18 8.88
CA SER A 19 1.09 12.71 10.18
C SER A 19 0.90 11.19 10.16
N THR A 20 1.17 10.54 11.30
CA THR A 20 1.05 9.09 11.44
C THR A 20 -0.26 8.49 10.90
N PRO A 21 -1.46 9.10 11.09
CA PRO A 21 -2.67 8.54 10.50
C PRO A 21 -2.68 8.62 8.96
N VAL A 22 -2.12 9.67 8.37
CA VAL A 22 -2.08 9.82 6.91
C VAL A 22 -1.06 8.85 6.32
N GLN A 23 0.09 8.64 6.96
CA GLN A 23 1.06 7.62 6.56
C GLN A 23 0.45 6.21 6.63
N ALA A 24 -0.28 5.89 7.70
CA ALA A 24 -0.98 4.62 7.83
C ALA A 24 -2.03 4.45 6.72
N THR A 25 -2.84 5.49 6.47
CA THR A 25 -3.87 5.47 5.42
C THR A 25 -3.26 5.24 4.04
N LEU A 26 -2.17 5.94 3.70
CA LEU A 26 -1.48 5.75 2.42
C LEU A 26 -0.91 4.33 2.29
N TYR A 27 -0.32 3.81 3.36
CA TYR A 27 0.23 2.45 3.36
C TYR A 27 -0.87 1.40 3.17
N THR A 28 -1.97 1.49 3.93
CA THR A 28 -3.10 0.59 3.78
C THR A 28 -3.74 0.68 2.40
N SER A 29 -3.89 1.90 1.86
CA SER A 29 -4.43 2.13 0.51
C SER A 29 -3.53 1.52 -0.56
N LEU A 30 -2.21 1.65 -0.41
CA LEU A 30 -1.24 1.04 -1.31
C LEU A 30 -1.31 -0.49 -1.25
N CYS A 31 -1.39 -1.08 -0.06
CA CYS A 31 -1.58 -2.52 0.10
C CYS A 31 -2.87 -3.00 -0.57
N ALA A 32 -3.98 -2.28 -0.37
CA ALA A 32 -5.26 -2.61 -1.00
C ALA A 32 -5.16 -2.54 -2.53
N LEU A 33 -4.50 -1.52 -3.09
CA LEU A 33 -4.28 -1.40 -4.54
C LEU A 33 -3.41 -2.51 -5.10
N ILE A 34 -2.35 -2.92 -4.39
CA ILE A 34 -1.50 -4.04 -4.82
C ILE A 34 -2.30 -5.34 -4.84
N LEU A 35 -3.02 -5.64 -3.76
CA LEU A 35 -3.86 -6.83 -3.67
C LEU A 35 -4.94 -6.82 -4.75
N TRP A 36 -5.60 -5.68 -4.96
CA TRP A 36 -6.58 -5.50 -6.03
C TRP A 36 -5.97 -5.78 -7.41
N THR A 37 -4.81 -5.19 -7.70
CA THR A 37 -4.14 -5.34 -9.01
C THR A 37 -3.76 -6.79 -9.29
N ILE A 38 -3.19 -7.47 -8.29
CA ILE A 38 -2.78 -8.87 -8.40
C ILE A 38 -4.01 -9.76 -8.53
N TYR A 39 -4.99 -9.58 -7.64
CA TYR A 39 -6.23 -10.35 -7.63
C TYR A 39 -7.04 -10.15 -8.91
N PHE A 40 -7.05 -8.96 -9.51
CA PHE A 40 -7.76 -8.68 -10.76
C PHE A 40 -6.92 -8.83 -12.03
N SER A 41 -5.64 -9.22 -11.93
CA SER A 41 -4.73 -9.28 -13.06
C SER A 41 -5.26 -10.15 -14.21
N THR A 42 -5.01 -9.69 -15.45
CA THR A 42 -5.25 -10.42 -16.70
C THR A 42 -3.99 -11.08 -17.24
N TYR A 43 -2.84 -10.90 -16.57
CA TYR A 43 -1.59 -11.56 -16.94
C TYR A 43 -1.69 -13.05 -16.57
N PRO A 44 -1.62 -14.00 -17.54
CA PRO A 44 -1.98 -15.40 -17.30
C PRO A 44 -1.26 -16.05 -16.12
N PRO A 45 0.06 -15.88 -15.91
CA PRO A 45 0.75 -16.47 -14.77
C PRO A 45 0.23 -15.99 -13.41
N MET A 46 -0.24 -14.74 -13.29
CA MET A 46 -0.80 -14.22 -12.04
C MET A 46 -2.28 -14.59 -11.91
N HIS A 47 -3.01 -14.57 -13.03
CA HIS A 47 -4.40 -14.99 -13.09
C HIS A 47 -4.55 -16.44 -12.63
N ASP A 48 -3.77 -17.37 -13.18
CA ASP A 48 -3.87 -18.81 -12.89
C ASP A 48 -3.58 -19.13 -11.42
N LYS A 49 -2.61 -18.42 -10.82
CA LYS A 49 -2.27 -18.59 -9.40
C LYS A 49 -3.40 -18.21 -8.45
N LEU A 50 -4.26 -17.29 -8.87
CA LEU A 50 -5.37 -16.78 -8.07
C LEU A 50 -6.73 -17.25 -8.59
N HIS A 51 -6.75 -18.03 -9.67
CA HIS A 51 -7.97 -18.48 -10.33
C HIS A 51 -8.90 -19.24 -9.35
N SER A 52 -8.35 -20.19 -8.59
CA SER A 52 -9.14 -20.93 -7.58
C SER A 52 -9.69 -20.00 -6.49
N LEU A 53 -8.88 -19.05 -6.01
CA LEU A 53 -9.31 -18.08 -5.00
C LEU A 53 -10.45 -17.20 -5.53
N ARG A 54 -10.35 -16.76 -6.78
CA ARG A 54 -11.35 -15.93 -7.47
C ARG A 54 -12.68 -16.67 -7.63
N HIS A 55 -12.65 -17.97 -7.94
CA HIS A 55 -13.87 -18.80 -8.01
C HIS A 55 -14.55 -19.03 -6.66
N HIS A 56 -13.80 -19.01 -5.56
CA HIS A 56 -14.38 -19.15 -4.22
C HIS A 56 -14.98 -17.85 -3.68
N THR A 57 -14.62 -16.73 -4.29
CA THR A 57 -15.15 -15.41 -3.96
C THR A 57 -16.26 -15.05 -4.95
N LEU A 58 -17.46 -14.77 -4.45
CA LEU A 58 -18.66 -14.45 -5.26
C LEU A 58 -18.53 -13.18 -6.14
N MET A 59 -17.38 -12.50 -6.12
CA MET A 59 -17.17 -11.19 -6.71
C MET A 59 -16.59 -11.21 -8.13
N VAL A 60 -15.99 -12.33 -8.57
CA VAL A 60 -15.31 -12.38 -9.87
C VAL A 60 -15.85 -13.53 -10.71
N SER A 61 -16.62 -13.17 -11.72
CA SER A 61 -16.96 -14.11 -12.80
C SER A 61 -15.74 -14.29 -13.70
N CYS A 62 -15.24 -15.52 -13.78
CA CYS A 62 -14.27 -15.94 -14.79
C CYS A 62 -15.02 -16.71 -15.90
N HIS A 63 -14.52 -16.65 -17.14
CA HIS A 63 -15.09 -17.34 -18.31
C HIS A 63 -14.56 -18.77 -18.40
#